data_AF-A0A7W8SZR0-F1
#
_entry.id   AF-A0A7W8SZR0-F1
#
_cell.length_a   1.000
_cell.length_b   1.000
_cell.length_c   1.000
_cell.angle_alpha   90.00
_cell.angle_beta   90.00
_cell.angle_gamma   90.00
#
_symmetry.space_group_name_H-M   'P 1'
#
loop_
_entity.id
_entity.type
_entity.pdbx_description
1 polymer ?
#
loop_
_entity_poly.entity_id
_entity_poly.type
_entity_poly.pdbx_seq_one_letter_code
_entity_poly.pdbx_strand_id
1 'polypeptide(L)'
;MYSWDITYLPTTIRGKYFYLYLLLDVFSRKIVGWQVYAEENSVLASEVLRDLCAREAIQPDQLILHSDNGGPMKGATMLATLQALDVMPSERDILRFVND
;
A
#
# COMPACT_ATOMS: atom_id res chain seq x y z
N MET A 1 10.92 -3.22 6.60
CA MET A 1 10.75 -2.95 5.16
C MET A 1 9.64 -3.85 4.67
N TYR A 2 8.56 -3.26 4.19
CA TYR A 2 7.43 -3.99 3.64
C TYR A 2 7.37 -3.79 2.13
N SER A 3 6.98 -4.85 1.44
CA SER A 3 6.56 -4.76 0.05
C SER A 3 5.04 -4.69 0.01
N TRP A 4 4.50 -4.01 -0.97
CA TRP A 4 3.06 -3.98 -1.20
C TRP A 4 2.74 -4.17 -2.68
N ASP A 5 1.56 -4.72 -2.95
CA ASP A 5 1.03 -4.91 -4.29
C ASP A 5 -0.50 -4.86 -4.28
N ILE A 6 -1.09 -4.57 -5.44
CA ILE A 6 -2.52 -4.75 -5.68
C ILE A 6 -2.70 -5.78 -6.79
N THR A 7 -3.38 -6.87 -6.47
CA THR A 7 -3.63 -7.96 -7.42
C THR A 7 -5.12 -8.22 -7.63
N TYR A 8 -5.45 -8.85 -8.74
CA TYR A 8 -6.83 -9.13 -9.15
C TYR A 8 -7.29 -10.48 -8.59
N LEU A 9 -8.41 -10.48 -7.88
CA LEU A 9 -9.11 -11.70 -7.50
C LEU A 9 -10.27 -11.94 -8.49
N PRO A 10 -10.30 -13.10 -9.16
CA PRO A 10 -11.35 -13.42 -10.11
C PRO A 10 -12.70 -13.60 -9.40
N THR A 11 -13.76 -13.19 -10.09
CA THR A 11 -15.14 -13.50 -9.68
C THR A 11 -15.75 -14.57 -10.59
N THR A 12 -16.99 -14.97 -10.30
CA THR A 12 -17.76 -15.86 -11.19
C THR A 12 -18.19 -15.18 -12.49
N ILE A 13 -18.08 -13.84 -12.58
CA ILE A 13 -18.42 -13.07 -13.77
C ILE A 13 -17.14 -12.69 -14.49
N ARG A 14 -16.96 -13.19 -15.73
CA ARG A 14 -15.80 -12.87 -16.56
C ARG A 14 -15.65 -11.36 -16.72
N GLY A 15 -14.44 -10.86 -16.52
CA GLY A 15 -14.12 -9.43 -16.63
C GLY A 15 -14.48 -8.61 -15.40
N LYS A 16 -15.08 -9.20 -14.36
CA LYS A 16 -15.21 -8.58 -13.05
C LYS A 16 -14.21 -9.17 -12.06
N TYR A 17 -13.54 -8.29 -11.36
CA TYR A 17 -12.50 -8.62 -10.38
C TYR A 17 -12.77 -7.89 -9.07
N PHE A 18 -12.35 -8.50 -7.98
CA PHE A 18 -12.03 -7.74 -6.77
C PHE A 18 -10.53 -7.41 -6.78
N TYR A 19 -10.17 -6.39 -6.02
CA TYR A 19 -8.80 -5.91 -5.88
C TYR A 19 -8.30 -6.23 -4.48
N LEU A 20 -7.28 -7.06 -4.40
CA LEU A 20 -6.60 -7.42 -3.16
C LEU A 20 -5.41 -6.49 -2.98
N TYR A 21 -5.48 -5.64 -1.98
CA TYR A 21 -4.39 -4.83 -1.48
C TYR A 21 -3.61 -5.68 -0.49
N LEU A 22 -2.31 -5.87 -0.71
CA LEU A 22 -1.49 -6.78 0.07
C LEU A 22 -0.24 -6.07 0.59
N LEU A 23 0.10 -6.27 1.87
CA LEU A 23 1.34 -5.85 2.48
C LEU A 23 2.07 -7.06 3.06
N LEU A 24 3.34 -7.18 2.70
CA LEU A 24 4.20 -8.29 3.04
C LEU A 24 5.47 -7.79 3.69
N ASP A 25 5.84 -8.39 4.82
CA ASP A 25 7.18 -8.23 5.39
C ASP A 25 8.19 -9.00 4.54
N VAL A 26 9.13 -8.27 3.93
CA VAL A 26 10.10 -8.84 2.99
C VAL A 26 11.01 -9.87 3.66
N PHE A 27 11.32 -9.70 4.94
CA PHE A 27 12.23 -10.60 5.65
C PHE A 27 11.55 -11.88 6.10
N SER A 28 10.38 -11.77 6.74
CA SER A 28 9.66 -12.93 7.27
C SER A 28 8.74 -13.60 6.24
N ARG A 29 8.49 -12.95 5.10
CA ARG A 29 7.51 -13.34 4.08
C ARG A 29 6.06 -13.40 4.59
N LYS A 30 5.80 -12.86 5.78
CA LYS A 30 4.45 -12.83 6.36
C LYS A 30 3.62 -11.74 5.68
N ILE A 31 2.35 -12.05 5.45
CA ILE A 31 1.35 -11.03 5.13
C ILE A 31 1.06 -10.29 6.43
N VAL A 32 1.34 -8.99 6.45
CA VAL A 32 1.17 -8.13 7.63
C VAL A 32 -0.08 -7.28 7.54
N GLY A 33 -0.59 -7.04 6.33
CA GLY A 33 -1.85 -6.32 6.12
C GLY A 33 -2.48 -6.70 4.79
N TRP A 34 -3.80 -6.71 4.72
CA TRP A 34 -4.52 -6.94 3.47
C TRP A 34 -5.94 -6.43 3.55
N GLN A 35 -6.51 -6.09 2.40
CA GLN A 35 -7.94 -5.79 2.27
C GLN A 35 -8.41 -6.05 0.84
N VAL A 36 -9.69 -6.40 0.70
CA VAL A 36 -10.32 -6.65 -0.61
C VAL A 36 -11.40 -5.61 -0.87
N TYR A 37 -11.38 -5.03 -2.07
CA TYR A 37 -12.37 -4.04 -2.52
C TYR A 37 -12.89 -4.34 -3.92
N ALA A 38 -14.05 -3.78 -4.25
CA ALA A 38 -14.68 -3.91 -5.58
C ALA A 38 -14.05 -2.97 -6.63
N GLU A 39 -13.26 -2.01 -6.20
CA GLU A 39 -12.60 -1.03 -7.05
C GLU A 39 -11.16 -0.78 -6.59
N GLU A 40 -10.34 -0.26 -7.50
CA GLU A 40 -8.97 0.12 -7.22
C GLU A 40 -8.80 1.63 -7.23
N ASN A 41 -8.59 2.21 -6.07
CA ASN A 41 -8.25 3.63 -5.93
C ASN A 41 -7.22 3.87 -4.80
N SER A 42 -6.69 5.10 -4.74
CA SER A 42 -5.65 5.48 -3.79
C SER A 42 -6.15 5.76 -2.37
N VAL A 43 -7.44 6.10 -2.21
CA VAL A 43 -8.07 6.30 -0.91
C VAL A 43 -8.11 4.96 -0.15
N LEU A 44 -8.53 3.90 -0.83
CA LEU A 44 -8.55 2.54 -0.29
C LEU A 44 -7.14 2.05 0.07
N ALA A 45 -6.14 2.34 -0.76
CA ALA A 45 -4.74 2.02 -0.44
C ALA A 45 -4.29 2.67 0.88
N SER A 46 -4.68 3.94 1.05
CA SER A 46 -4.34 4.76 2.21
C SER A 46 -5.03 4.28 3.49
N GLU A 47 -6.28 3.86 3.39
CA GLU A 47 -7.01 3.26 4.51
C GLU A 47 -6.35 1.95 4.98
N VAL A 48 -5.92 1.10 4.05
CA VAL A 48 -5.21 -0.14 4.37
C VAL A 48 -3.88 0.14 5.09
N LEU A 49 -3.14 1.15 4.65
CA LEU A 49 -1.90 1.56 5.31
C LEU A 49 -2.14 2.10 6.72
N ARG A 50 -3.16 2.96 6.90
CA ARG A 50 -3.53 3.49 8.22
C ARG A 50 -3.94 2.38 9.19
N ASP A 51 -4.78 1.45 8.74
CA ASP A 51 -5.21 0.30 9.54
C ASP A 51 -4.03 -0.60 9.92
N LEU A 52 -3.11 -0.88 8.98
CA LEU A 52 -1.88 -1.63 9.28
C LEU A 52 -1.03 -0.94 10.35
N CYS A 53 -0.74 0.35 10.17
CA CYS A 53 0.10 1.08 11.11
C CYS A 53 -0.52 1.11 12.52
N ALA A 54 -1.85 1.26 12.60
CA ALA A 54 -2.57 1.22 13.87
C ALA A 54 -2.50 -0.16 14.54
N ARG A 55 -2.67 -1.25 13.78
CA ARG A 55 -2.66 -2.63 14.31
C ARG A 55 -1.28 -3.08 14.76
N GLU A 56 -0.25 -2.75 13.99
CA GLU A 56 1.13 -3.16 14.24
C GLU A 56 1.89 -2.15 15.12
N ALA A 57 1.20 -1.11 15.61
CA ALA A 57 1.76 -0.01 16.42
C ALA A 57 3.00 0.65 15.80
N ILE A 58 3.04 0.70 14.46
CA ILE A 58 4.15 1.26 13.68
C ILE A 58 4.16 2.77 13.88
N GLN A 59 5.27 3.29 14.39
CA GLN A 59 5.43 4.74 14.57
C GLN A 59 5.76 5.42 13.24
N PRO A 60 5.54 6.75 13.15
CA PRO A 60 6.11 7.57 12.09
C PRO A 60 7.61 7.27 11.88
N ASP A 61 8.08 7.36 10.65
CA ASP A 61 9.44 7.03 10.18
C ASP A 61 9.93 5.58 10.34
N GLN A 62 9.14 4.67 10.92
CA GLN A 62 9.55 3.26 11.09
C GLN A 62 9.20 2.36 9.91
N LEU A 63 8.34 2.81 8.99
CA LEU A 63 7.88 2.03 7.85
C LEU A 63 8.54 2.49 6.56
N ILE A 64 9.29 1.58 5.94
CA ILE A 64 9.76 1.68 4.56
C ILE A 64 8.88 0.76 3.70
N LEU A 65 8.17 1.35 2.74
CA LEU A 65 7.32 0.66 1.77
C LEU A 65 7.97 0.66 0.38
N HIS A 66 8.03 -0.52 -0.22
CA HIS A 66 8.53 -0.72 -1.58
C HIS A 66 7.39 -1.26 -2.47
N SER A 67 7.18 -0.66 -3.64
CA SER A 67 6.24 -1.17 -4.65
C SER A 67 6.87 -2.32 -5.44
N ASP A 68 6.22 -3.48 -5.50
CA ASP A 68 6.76 -4.64 -6.25
C ASP A 68 6.58 -4.49 -7.78
N ASN A 69 5.68 -3.62 -8.23
CA ASN A 69 5.46 -3.36 -9.65
C ASN A 69 6.38 -2.24 -10.15
N GLY A 70 7.52 -2.63 -10.75
CA GLY A 70 8.51 -1.74 -11.38
C GLY A 70 8.05 -0.98 -12.63
N GLY A 71 6.77 -0.59 -12.71
CA GLY A 71 6.22 0.24 -13.78
C GLY A 71 5.27 1.31 -13.21
N PRO A 72 5.09 2.45 -13.89
CA PRO A 72 4.36 3.61 -13.40
C PRO A 72 2.85 3.39 -13.43
N MET A 73 2.34 2.34 -12.80
CA MET A 73 0.91 2.23 -12.55
C MET A 73 0.59 3.09 -11.33
N LYS A 74 -0.11 4.21 -11.55
CA LYS A 74 -0.80 4.99 -10.51
C LYS A 74 0.08 5.62 -9.42
N GLY A 75 1.40 5.70 -9.65
CA GLY A 75 2.36 6.35 -8.75
C GLY A 75 1.96 7.78 -8.38
N ALA A 76 1.47 8.59 -9.32
CA ALA A 76 1.15 10.01 -9.07
C ALA A 76 -0.04 10.24 -8.11
N THR A 77 -1.12 9.47 -8.23
CA THR A 77 -2.31 9.63 -7.36
C THR A 77 -2.04 9.07 -5.96
N MET A 78 -1.24 7.99 -5.88
CA MET A 78 -0.80 7.45 -4.60
C MET A 78 0.24 8.34 -3.92
N LEU A 79 1.21 8.90 -4.66
CA LEU A 79 2.13 9.93 -4.19
C LEU A 79 1.39 11.11 -3.58
N ALA A 80 0.36 11.63 -4.27
CA ALA A 80 -0.45 12.73 -3.76
C ALA A 80 -1.23 12.36 -2.50
N THR A 81 -1.69 11.11 -2.38
CA THR A 81 -2.41 10.66 -1.18
C THR A 81 -1.45 10.44 -0.01
N LEU A 82 -0.29 9.83 -0.26
CA LEU A 82 0.80 9.69 0.71
C LEU A 82 1.31 11.05 1.20
N GLN A 83 1.47 12.03 0.31
CA GLN A 83 1.75 13.42 0.68
C GLN A 83 0.64 14.03 1.56
N ALA A 84 -0.64 13.75 1.28
CA ALA A 84 -1.77 14.18 2.12
C ALA A 84 -1.86 13.42 3.46
N LEU A 85 -1.14 12.31 3.59
CA LEU A 85 -0.97 11.53 4.82
C LEU A 85 0.33 11.90 5.56
N ASP A 86 1.02 12.94 5.12
CA ASP A 86 2.33 13.37 5.62
C ASP A 86 3.45 12.32 5.43
N VAL A 87 3.29 11.48 4.40
CA VAL A 87 4.26 10.47 4.01
C VAL A 87 5.12 10.99 2.86
N MET A 88 6.39 11.30 3.15
CA MET A 88 7.33 11.81 2.16
C MET A 88 7.84 10.70 1.22
N PRO A 89 7.82 10.94 -0.10
CA PRO A 89 8.48 10.09 -1.08
C PRO A 89 9.99 10.37 -1.16
N SER A 90 10.78 9.29 -1.24
CA SER A 90 12.22 9.33 -1.54
C SER A 90 12.49 8.99 -3.01
N GLU A 91 13.58 9.50 -3.58
CA GLU A 91 14.04 9.31 -4.98
C GLU A 91 14.33 7.85 -5.38
N ARG A 92 14.24 6.93 -4.42
CA ARG A 92 14.15 5.48 -4.59
C ARG A 92 12.94 5.08 -3.76
N ASP A 93 12.01 4.31 -4.30
CA ASP A 93 10.72 3.87 -3.75
C ASP A 93 10.73 3.56 -2.23
N ILE A 94 10.84 4.59 -1.39
CA ILE A 94 11.02 4.53 0.05
C ILE A 94 10.14 5.66 0.58
N LEU A 95 8.99 5.28 1.11
CA LEU A 95 8.06 6.20 1.75
C LEU A 95 8.44 6.34 3.23
N ARG A 96 8.45 7.57 3.77
CA ARG A 96 8.67 7.84 5.21
C ARG A 96 7.49 8.63 5.77
N PHE A 97 6.86 8.14 6.84
CA PHE A 97 5.78 8.85 7.52
C PHE A 97 6.39 9.97 8.38
N VAL A 98 6.18 11.23 7.99
CA VAL A 98 6.51 12.42 8.79
C VAL A 98 5.26 12.79 9.61
N ASN A 99 5.45 13.39 10.78
CA ASN A 99 4.39 14.04 11.53
C ASN A 99 4.88 15.48 11.80
N ASP A 100 4.13 16.49 11.36
CA ASP A 100 4.23 17.86 11.88
C ASP A 100 3.84 17.97 13.37
#